data_AF-A0A2E6W1X7-F1
#
_entry.id   AF-A0A2E6W1X7-F1
#
_cell.length_a   1.000
_cell.length_b   1.000
_cell.length_c   1.000
_cell.angle_alpha   90.00
_cell.angle_beta   90.00
_cell.angle_gamma   90.00
#
_symmetry.space_group_name_H-M   'P 1'
#
loop_
_entity.id
_entity.type
_entity.pdbx_description
1 polymer ?
#
loop_
_entity_poly.entity_id
_entity_poly.type
_entity_poly.pdbx_seq_one_letter_code
_entity_poly.pdbx_strand_id
1 'polypeptide(L)'
;MCYAGIEPQKSKGKYTKRGPVFLLITHRPAEKSLNVVSIQFGYSFNKGTEVTAKIGDAQFTLFTHKGYAFAYDQKTDKKLVNSMIKGVKMVVEGVSSRGTKTRDIFSLSGFTAAYKAINKECKVK
;
A
#
# COMPACT_ATOMS: atom_id res chain seq x y z
N MET A 1 0.20 18.74 -1.39
CA MET A 1 0.26 17.28 -1.19
C MET A 1 -0.43 16.64 -2.37
N CYS A 2 0.17 15.60 -2.97
CA CYS A 2 -0.42 14.86 -4.09
C CYS A 2 -0.40 13.37 -3.77
N TYR A 3 -1.40 12.64 -4.25
CA TYR A 3 -1.48 11.20 -4.07
C TYR A 3 -2.11 10.50 -5.27
N ALA A 4 -1.76 9.24 -5.48
CA ALA A 4 -2.51 8.31 -6.31
C ALA A 4 -2.97 7.15 -5.44
N GLY A 5 -4.15 6.62 -5.76
CA GLY A 5 -4.73 5.49 -5.06
C GLY A 5 -5.34 4.47 -6.00
N ILE A 6 -5.30 3.20 -5.60
CA ILE A 6 -6.02 2.12 -6.25
C ILE A 6 -6.74 1.26 -5.21
N GLU A 7 -7.90 0.74 -5.59
CA GLU A 7 -8.62 -0.31 -4.85
C GLU A 7 -8.11 -1.69 -5.26
N PRO A 8 -8.22 -2.71 -4.39
CA PRO A 8 -7.89 -4.07 -4.77
C PRO A 8 -8.92 -4.60 -5.78
N GLN A 9 -8.46 -5.35 -6.77
CA GLN A 9 -9.35 -6.09 -7.68
C GLN A 9 -10.13 -7.18 -6.95
N LYS A 10 -9.53 -7.76 -5.89
CA LYS A 10 -10.14 -8.81 -5.09
C LYS A 10 -9.71 -8.67 -3.63
N SER A 11 -10.68 -8.72 -2.73
CA SER A 11 -10.47 -8.81 -1.28
C SER A 11 -11.05 -10.12 -0.75
N LYS A 12 -10.24 -10.88 -0.01
CA LYS A 12 -10.65 -12.17 0.59
C LYS A 12 -10.49 -12.11 2.11
N GLY A 13 -11.40 -12.76 2.83
CA GLY A 13 -11.32 -12.94 4.28
C GLY A 13 -12.65 -13.44 4.85
N LYS A 14 -12.62 -14.02 6.06
CA LYS A 14 -13.83 -14.45 6.79
C LYS A 14 -14.39 -13.30 7.62
N TYR A 15 -15.00 -12.31 6.96
CA TYR A 15 -15.64 -11.16 7.60
C TYR A 15 -17.08 -10.98 7.13
N THR A 16 -17.92 -10.39 7.98
CA THR A 16 -19.30 -10.00 7.63
C THR A 16 -19.35 -8.63 6.97
N LYS A 17 -18.58 -7.67 7.48
CA LYS A 17 -18.41 -6.31 6.93
C LYS A 17 -16.96 -5.83 7.12
N ARG A 18 -16.44 -5.13 6.12
CA ARG A 18 -15.12 -4.49 6.08
C ARG A 18 -15.26 -3.14 5.38
N GLY A 19 -14.56 -2.11 5.86
CA GLY A 19 -14.50 -0.81 5.18
C GLY A 19 -13.70 -0.86 3.88
N PRO A 20 -13.59 0.27 3.18
CA PRO A 20 -12.85 0.33 1.92
C PRO A 20 -11.35 0.11 2.12
N VAL A 21 -10.71 -0.39 1.08
CA VAL A 21 -9.29 -0.77 1.07
C VAL A 21 -8.60 -0.01 -0.06
N PHE A 22 -7.51 0.68 0.25
CA PHE A 22 -6.78 1.47 -0.74
C PHE A 22 -5.28 1.26 -0.58
N LEU A 23 -4.59 1.09 -1.69
CA LEU A 23 -3.14 1.32 -1.79
C LEU A 23 -2.94 2.76 -2.24
N LEU A 24 -2.11 3.51 -1.52
CA LEU A 24 -1.83 4.92 -1.78
C LEU A 24 -0.33 5.15 -1.95
N ILE A 25 0.04 6.00 -2.90
CA ILE A 25 1.37 6.62 -3.00
C ILE A 25 1.19 8.11 -2.74
N THR A 26 1.94 8.64 -1.77
CA THR A 26 1.83 10.04 -1.36
C THR A 26 3.16 10.78 -1.54
N HIS A 27 3.08 12.01 -2.07
CA HIS A 27 4.16 12.98 -2.09
C HIS A 27 3.79 14.24 -1.28
N ARG A 28 4.71 14.62 -0.39
CA ARG A 28 4.70 15.85 0.42
C ARG A 28 6.04 16.58 0.23
N PRO A 29 6.23 17.30 -0.90
CA PRO A 29 7.50 17.95 -1.22
C PRO A 29 7.96 18.97 -0.16
N ALA A 30 7.02 19.72 0.42
CA ALA A 30 7.32 20.67 1.50
C ALA A 30 7.96 20.00 2.73
N GLU A 31 7.65 18.73 2.97
CA GLU A 31 8.20 17.91 4.06
C GLU A 31 9.42 17.06 3.61
N LYS A 32 9.88 17.21 2.35
CA LYS A 32 10.89 16.35 1.72
C LYS A 32 10.54 14.84 1.78
N SER A 33 9.25 14.53 1.86
CA SER A 33 8.74 13.17 1.97
C SER A 33 8.06 12.76 0.67
N LEU A 34 8.64 11.79 -0.02
CA LEU A 34 8.20 11.33 -1.35
C LEU A 34 8.07 9.83 -1.34
N ASN A 35 7.19 9.30 -2.20
CA ASN A 35 6.99 7.87 -2.40
C ASN A 35 6.43 7.14 -1.17
N VAL A 36 5.79 7.84 -0.24
CA VAL A 36 5.25 7.20 0.96
C VAL A 36 4.15 6.24 0.53
N VAL A 37 4.40 4.93 0.71
CA VAL A 37 3.44 3.88 0.44
C VAL A 37 2.61 3.66 1.69
N SER A 38 1.29 3.70 1.54
CA SER A 38 0.38 3.32 2.61
C SER A 38 -0.75 2.46 2.10
N ILE A 39 -1.24 1.58 2.95
CA ILE A 39 -2.36 0.70 2.64
C ILE A 39 -3.42 0.87 3.72
N GLN A 40 -4.60 1.36 3.36
CA GLN A 40 -5.76 1.40 4.23
C GLN A 40 -6.49 0.06 4.15
N PHE A 41 -6.81 -0.54 5.30
CA PHE A 41 -7.41 -1.89 5.34
C PHE A 41 -8.91 -1.92 5.63
N GLY A 42 -9.54 -0.78 5.92
CA GLY A 42 -10.97 -0.75 6.26
C GLY A 42 -11.30 -1.48 7.58
N TYR A 43 -10.29 -1.76 8.41
CA TYR A 43 -10.40 -2.31 9.76
C TYR A 43 -9.18 -1.86 10.58
N SER A 44 -9.22 -2.02 11.90
CA SER A 44 -8.09 -1.72 12.79
C SER A 44 -7.22 -2.96 13.04
N PHE A 45 -5.93 -2.73 13.29
CA PHE A 45 -4.94 -3.75 13.65
C PHE A 45 -4.71 -3.82 15.17
N ASN A 46 -4.24 -4.97 15.66
CA ASN A 46 -3.66 -5.06 16.99
C ASN A 46 -2.26 -4.42 17.01
N LYS A 47 -1.85 -3.83 18.14
CA LYS A 47 -0.51 -3.24 18.28
C LYS A 47 0.58 -4.30 18.00
N GLY A 48 1.65 -3.88 17.32
CA GLY A 48 2.78 -4.76 17.01
C GLY A 48 2.51 -5.81 15.93
N THR A 49 1.37 -5.76 15.25
CA THR A 49 1.12 -6.62 14.09
C THR A 49 1.67 -6.01 12.82
N GLU A 50 2.04 -6.87 11.88
CA GLU A 50 2.60 -6.49 10.59
C GLU A 50 1.71 -6.95 9.44
N VAL A 51 1.92 -6.31 8.30
CA VAL A 51 1.31 -6.65 7.02
C VAL A 51 2.42 -7.12 6.09
N THR A 52 2.12 -8.14 5.29
CA THR A 52 3.02 -8.59 4.22
C THR A 52 2.51 -8.10 2.87
N ALA A 53 3.37 -7.48 2.07
CA ALA A 53 3.10 -7.14 0.67
C ALA A 53 4.06 -7.90 -0.24
N LYS A 54 3.54 -8.56 -1.27
CA LYS A 54 4.30 -9.39 -2.23
C LYS A 54 4.07 -8.92 -3.66
N ILE A 55 5.16 -8.75 -4.41
CA ILE A 55 5.16 -8.36 -5.84
C ILE A 55 6.20 -9.23 -6.55
N GLY A 56 5.74 -10.22 -7.33
CA GLY A 56 6.64 -11.26 -7.85
C GLY A 56 7.35 -11.97 -6.70
N ASP A 57 8.67 -12.05 -6.77
CA ASP A 57 9.52 -12.65 -5.73
C ASP A 57 9.89 -11.67 -4.60
N ALA A 58 9.58 -10.38 -4.76
CA ALA A 58 9.84 -9.39 -3.73
C ALA A 58 8.77 -9.46 -2.63
N GLN A 59 9.23 -9.52 -1.38
CA GLN A 59 8.39 -9.48 -0.18
C GLN A 59 8.79 -8.30 0.70
N PHE A 60 7.78 -7.60 1.22
CA PHE A 60 7.92 -6.45 2.10
C PHE A 60 7.11 -6.67 3.37
N THR A 61 7.71 -6.34 4.50
CA THR A 61 7.04 -6.30 5.81
C THR A 61 6.74 -4.85 6.15
N LEU A 62 5.48 -4.57 6.47
CA LEU A 62 4.96 -3.23 6.74
C LEU A 62 4.46 -3.17 8.17
N PHE A 63 4.81 -2.10 8.91
CA PHE A 63 4.25 -1.90 10.24
C PHE A 63 2.83 -1.38 10.14
N THR A 64 2.01 -1.72 11.14
CA THR A 64 0.62 -1.27 11.20
C THR A 64 0.45 -0.10 12.17
N HIS A 65 -0.42 0.84 11.79
CA HIS A 65 -0.85 1.91 12.67
C HIS A 65 -2.34 2.20 12.43
N LYS A 66 -3.14 1.99 13.47
CA LYS A 66 -4.62 2.07 13.42
C LYS A 66 -5.17 1.14 12.34
N GLY A 67 -5.66 1.67 11.22
CA GLY A 67 -6.19 0.90 10.09
C GLY A 67 -5.32 0.95 8.83
N TYR A 68 -4.06 1.38 8.98
CA TYR A 68 -3.12 1.53 7.89
C TYR A 68 -1.88 0.64 8.09
N ALA A 69 -1.22 0.29 6.99
CA ALA A 69 0.12 -0.26 6.98
C ALA A 69 1.08 0.63 6.18
N PHE A 70 2.32 0.74 6.63
CA PHE A 70 3.36 1.61 6.06
C PHE A 70 4.69 0.89 5.97
N ALA A 71 5.55 1.30 5.03
CA ALA A 71 6.94 0.90 5.03
C ALA A 71 7.67 1.49 6.24
N TYR A 72 8.62 0.76 6.81
CA TYR A 72 9.40 1.19 7.97
C TYR A 72 10.27 2.43 7.73
N ASP A 73 10.65 2.67 6.48
CA ASP A 73 11.58 3.73 6.13
C ASP A 73 11.48 4.09 4.63
N GLN A 74 12.05 5.24 4.28
CA GLN A 74 12.02 5.77 2.91
C GLN A 74 12.75 4.89 1.88
N LYS A 75 13.76 4.11 2.29
CA LYS A 75 14.49 3.20 1.40
C LYS A 75 13.59 2.02 1.04
N THR A 76 12.82 1.52 1.99
CA THR A 76 11.82 0.47 1.80
C THR A 76 10.67 0.97 0.92
N ASP A 77 10.17 2.19 1.14
CA ASP A 77 9.20 2.85 0.24
C ASP A 77 9.68 2.88 -1.22
N LYS A 78 10.91 3.37 -1.45
CA LYS A 78 11.50 3.44 -2.79
C LYS A 78 11.60 2.06 -3.45
N LYS A 79 12.02 1.03 -2.71
CA LYS A 79 12.08 -0.35 -3.22
C LYS A 79 10.70 -0.90 -3.55
N LEU A 80 9.70 -0.60 -2.71
CA LEU A 80 8.32 -1.03 -2.93
C LEU A 80 7.73 -0.35 -4.16
N VAL A 81 7.89 0.97 -4.33
CA VAL A 81 7.48 1.70 -5.53
C VAL A 81 8.16 1.16 -6.78
N ASN A 82 9.47 0.95 -6.75
CA ASN A 82 10.20 0.37 -7.88
C ASN A 82 9.71 -1.04 -8.24
N SER A 83 9.34 -1.83 -7.24
CA SER A 83 8.74 -3.16 -7.46
C SER A 83 7.35 -3.03 -8.07
N MET A 84 6.55 -2.05 -7.63
CA MET A 84 5.23 -1.77 -8.21
C MET A 84 5.31 -1.30 -9.67
N ILE A 85 6.30 -0.49 -10.04
CA ILE A 85 6.55 -0.04 -11.42
C ILE A 85 6.86 -1.23 -12.36
N LYS A 86 7.59 -2.23 -11.86
CA LYS A 86 8.02 -3.40 -12.63
C LYS A 86 7.02 -4.56 -12.57
N GLY A 87 6.18 -4.58 -11.55
CA GLY A 87 5.23 -5.65 -11.27
C GLY A 87 3.88 -5.43 -11.96
N VAL A 88 3.12 -6.52 -12.07
CA VAL A 88 1.75 -6.50 -12.62
C VAL A 88 0.68 -6.72 -11.56
N LYS A 89 1.07 -7.21 -10.38
CA LYS A 89 0.17 -7.59 -9.29
C LYS A 89 0.87 -7.45 -7.95
N MET A 90 0.17 -6.91 -6.96
CA MET A 90 0.57 -6.94 -5.57
C MET A 90 -0.44 -7.73 -4.74
N VAL A 91 0.06 -8.63 -3.89
CA VAL A 91 -0.75 -9.34 -2.90
C VAL A 91 -0.41 -8.81 -1.52
N VAL A 92 -1.43 -8.43 -0.76
CA VAL A 92 -1.29 -7.87 0.57
C VAL A 92 -2.05 -8.73 1.55
N GLU A 93 -1.38 -9.15 2.64
CA GLU A 93 -1.93 -10.02 3.66
C GLU A 93 -1.80 -9.36 5.03
N GLY A 94 -2.87 -9.39 5.81
CA GLY A 94 -2.93 -8.79 7.14
C GLY A 94 -3.97 -9.45 8.04
N VAL A 95 -3.89 -9.15 9.34
CA VAL A 95 -4.82 -9.70 10.34
C VAL A 95 -5.47 -8.55 11.09
N SER A 96 -6.81 -8.48 11.05
CA SER A 96 -7.55 -7.47 11.81
C SER A 96 -7.42 -7.67 13.32
N SER A 97 -7.74 -6.65 14.11
CA SER A 97 -7.79 -6.73 15.57
C SER A 97 -8.73 -7.82 16.10
N ARG A 98 -9.71 -8.23 15.28
CA ARG A 98 -10.65 -9.34 15.55
C ARG A 98 -10.13 -10.72 15.15
N GLY A 99 -8.87 -10.83 14.73
CA GLY A 99 -8.26 -12.11 14.32
C GLY A 99 -8.58 -12.56 12.89
N THR A 100 -9.41 -11.83 12.14
CA THR A 100 -9.70 -12.16 10.74
C THR A 100 -8.46 -11.94 9.87
N LYS A 101 -7.96 -13.01 9.24
CA LYS A 101 -6.95 -12.95 8.18
C LYS A 101 -7.60 -12.44 6.89
N THR A 102 -6.97 -11.48 6.24
CA THR A 102 -7.41 -10.93 4.96
C THR A 102 -6.30 -10.99 3.92
N ARG A 103 -6.71 -11.05 2.66
CA ARG A 103 -5.83 -11.11 1.49
C ARG A 103 -6.41 -10.25 0.38
N ASP A 104 -5.74 -9.15 0.09
CA ASP A 104 -6.09 -8.18 -0.94
C ASP A 104 -5.17 -8.32 -2.15
N ILE A 105 -5.74 -8.29 -3.35
CA ILE A 105 -5.01 -8.40 -4.62
C ILE A 105 -5.21 -7.11 -5.40
N PHE A 106 -4.13 -6.37 -5.59
CA PHE A 106 -4.10 -5.16 -6.40
C PHE A 106 -3.54 -5.48 -7.78
N SER A 107 -4.21 -5.04 -8.84
CA SER A 107 -3.58 -4.94 -10.15
C SER A 107 -2.66 -3.74 -10.17
N LEU A 108 -1.45 -3.93 -10.69
CA LEU A 108 -0.50 -2.86 -10.94
C LEU A 108 -0.48 -2.43 -12.42
N SER A 109 -1.39 -2.99 -13.23
CA SER A 109 -1.61 -2.48 -14.59
C SER A 109 -1.98 -1.00 -14.52
N GLY A 110 -1.22 -0.16 -15.23
CA GLY A 110 -1.38 1.29 -15.20
C GLY A 110 -0.71 2.01 -14.02
N PHE A 111 -0.11 1.30 -13.05
CA PHE A 111 0.56 1.92 -11.90
C PHE A 111 1.65 2.90 -12.33
N THR A 112 2.49 2.51 -13.30
CA THR A 112 3.55 3.38 -13.83
C THR A 112 3.01 4.67 -14.45
N ALA A 113 1.86 4.63 -15.11
CA ALA A 113 1.23 5.83 -15.67
C ALA A 113 0.69 6.74 -14.56
N ALA A 114 0.00 6.18 -13.56
CA ALA A 114 -0.48 6.91 -12.39
C ALA A 114 0.68 7.52 -11.59
N TYR A 115 1.77 6.77 -11.40
CA TYR A 115 2.98 7.24 -10.72
C TYR A 115 3.63 8.43 -11.44
N LYS A 116 3.76 8.36 -12.77
CA LYS A 116 4.25 9.50 -13.56
C LYS A 116 3.31 10.71 -13.47
N ALA A 117 2.00 10.49 -13.46
CA ALA A 117 1.02 11.56 -13.34
C ALA A 117 1.13 12.28 -11.99
N ILE A 118 1.26 11.54 -10.87
CA ILE A 118 1.45 12.18 -9.55
C ILE A 118 2.80 12.88 -9.42
N ASN A 119 3.86 12.37 -10.04
CA ASN A 119 5.16 13.04 -10.05
C ASN A 119 5.04 14.39 -10.75
N LYS A 120 4.39 14.42 -11.93
CA LYS A 120 4.10 15.64 -12.68
C LYS A 120 3.27 16.63 -11.86
N GLU A 121 2.18 16.16 -11.26
CA GLU A 121 1.27 17.01 -10.47
C GLU A 121 1.96 17.58 -9.23
N CYS A 122 2.77 16.76 -8.55
CA CYS A 122 3.51 17.17 -7.37
C CYS A 122 4.80 17.94 -7.69
N LYS A 123 5.13 18.12 -8.98
CA LYS A 123 6.35 18.76 -9.49
C LYS A 123 7.63 18.10 -8.93
N VAL A 124 7.63 16.77 -8.87
CA VAL A 124 8.76 15.94 -8.42
C VAL A 124 9.21 15.00 -9.53
N LYS A 125 10.43 14.46 -9.40
CA LYS A 125 11.00 13.50 -10.35
C LYS A 125 10.91 12.10 -9.81
#